data_AF-A0A941G106-F1
#
_entry.id   AF-A0A941G106-F1
#
_cell.length_a   1.000
_cell.length_b   1.000
_cell.length_c   1.000
_cell.angle_alpha   90.00
_cell.angle_beta   90.00
_cell.angle_gamma   90.00
#
_symmetry.space_group_name_H-M   'P 1'
#
loop_
_entity.id
_entity.type
_entity.pdbx_description
1 polymer ?
#
loop_
_entity_poly.entity_id
_entity_poly.type
_entity_poly.pdbx_seq_one_letter_code
_entity_poly.pdbx_strand_id
1 'polypeptide(L)'
;MKAEFFQMAFQELMKGVHTSVPGHILTFDPALQRAQVRIGIEVVYTNGTTAQLPPIADVPVLFLGGTQFTMTHQVNPGDEGLIVFSQRCVDGWKQTGAVANNPLSRFHDAHDAFFIPGFRPLPTRVEGFVNDGIRMQSRDGGRHVWIKASGEIIADNGAASVQITTGGDVKLQNGAGHIHLLADGTVNINGALIKPDGTIHASNVTFGGVSGKDHRHTGVQSGSQISGGPTN
;
A
#
# COMPACT_ATOMS: atom_id res chain seq x y z
N MET A 1 6.91 26.63 -49.06
CA MET A 1 7.86 25.64 -49.62
C MET A 1 9.10 25.39 -48.74
N LYS A 2 10.10 26.28 -48.59
CA LYS A 2 11.30 25.96 -47.77
C LYS A 2 11.01 25.80 -46.26
N ALA A 3 10.19 26.67 -45.68
CA ALA A 3 9.85 26.61 -44.24
C ALA A 3 9.04 25.35 -43.87
N GLU A 4 8.06 24.97 -44.70
CA GLU A 4 7.22 23.78 -44.49
C GLU A 4 8.05 22.49 -44.52
N PHE A 5 9.03 22.40 -45.42
CA PHE A 5 9.94 21.26 -45.46
C PHE A 5 10.76 21.10 -44.17
N PHE A 6 11.31 22.20 -43.64
CA PHE A 6 12.04 22.16 -42.36
C PHE A 6 11.14 21.79 -41.19
N GLN A 7 9.90 22.27 -41.19
CA GLN A 7 8.94 21.95 -40.13
C GLN A 7 8.54 20.47 -40.16
N MET A 8 8.26 19.91 -41.35
CA MET A 8 7.98 18.48 -41.51
C MET A 8 9.18 17.61 -41.12
N ALA A 9 10.38 17.95 -41.61
CA ALA A 9 11.59 17.21 -41.27
C ALA A 9 11.87 17.24 -39.76
N PHE A 10 11.68 18.38 -39.10
CA PHE A 10 11.83 18.51 -37.65
C PHE A 10 10.79 17.67 -36.91
N GLN A 11 9.52 17.70 -37.32
CA GLN A 11 8.47 16.87 -36.71
C GLN A 11 8.78 15.38 -36.82
N GLU A 12 9.27 14.90 -37.96
CA GLU A 12 9.65 13.48 -38.11
C GLU A 12 10.84 13.10 -37.25
N LEU A 13 11.87 13.95 -37.16
CA LEU A 13 13.02 13.71 -36.26
C LEU A 13 12.57 13.66 -34.80
N MET A 14 11.64 14.52 -34.40
CA MET A 14 11.11 14.55 -33.04
C MET A 14 10.31 13.30 -32.67
N LYS A 15 9.75 12.55 -33.62
CA LYS A 15 9.09 11.26 -33.34
C LYS A 15 10.06 10.20 -32.83
N GLY A 16 11.35 10.32 -33.15
CA GLY A 16 12.40 9.43 -32.64
C GLY A 16 12.90 9.79 -31.23
N VAL A 17 12.51 10.95 -30.71
CA VAL A 17 12.96 11.43 -29.39
C VAL A 17 12.00 10.93 -28.32
N HIS A 18 12.40 9.88 -27.61
CA HIS A 18 11.61 9.34 -26.50
C HIS A 18 11.80 10.20 -25.24
N THR A 19 10.68 10.63 -24.64
CA THR A 19 10.67 11.46 -23.43
C THR A 19 9.89 10.77 -22.32
N SER A 20 8.58 10.60 -22.52
CA SER A 20 7.73 9.75 -21.69
C SER A 20 6.48 9.33 -22.45
N VAL A 21 5.94 8.16 -22.11
CA VAL A 21 4.73 7.61 -22.75
C VAL A 21 4.01 6.68 -21.77
N PRO A 22 2.66 6.66 -21.73
CA PRO A 22 1.95 5.69 -20.92
C PRO A 22 2.17 4.26 -21.44
N GLY A 23 2.10 3.30 -20.53
CA GLY A 23 2.25 1.90 -20.85
C GLY A 23 1.85 0.99 -19.70
N HIS A 24 2.12 -0.29 -19.88
CA HIS A 24 1.85 -1.31 -18.87
C HIS A 24 2.96 -2.35 -18.81
N ILE A 25 3.00 -3.08 -17.71
CA ILE A 25 3.93 -4.19 -17.48
C ILE A 25 3.44 -5.45 -18.19
N LEU A 26 4.35 -6.13 -18.89
CA LEU A 26 4.13 -7.47 -19.43
C LEU A 26 4.61 -8.54 -18.45
N THR A 27 5.85 -8.39 -17.96
CA THR A 27 6.47 -9.30 -16.99
C THR A 27 7.32 -8.51 -16.01
N PHE A 28 7.53 -9.06 -14.82
CA PHE A 28 8.35 -8.48 -13.78
C PHE A 28 9.19 -9.57 -13.11
N ASP A 29 10.49 -9.32 -12.98
CA ASP A 29 11.43 -10.13 -12.20
C ASP A 29 11.59 -9.50 -10.81
N PRO A 30 11.07 -10.13 -9.73
CA PRO A 30 11.17 -9.58 -8.38
C PRO A 30 12.59 -9.59 -7.80
N ALA A 31 13.45 -10.50 -8.23
CA ALA A 31 14.82 -10.60 -7.73
C ALA A 31 15.69 -9.48 -8.29
N LEU A 32 15.49 -9.13 -9.57
CA LEU A 32 16.22 -8.05 -10.24
C LEU A 32 15.51 -6.69 -10.16
N GLN A 33 14.23 -6.68 -9.79
CA GLN A 33 13.37 -5.48 -9.83
C GLN A 33 13.37 -4.85 -11.23
N ARG A 34 13.20 -5.70 -12.25
CA ARG A 34 13.17 -5.32 -13.66
C ARG A 34 11.88 -5.78 -14.32
N ALA A 35 11.30 -4.92 -15.13
CA ALA A 35 10.11 -5.20 -15.91
C ALA A 35 10.42 -5.31 -17.39
N GLN A 36 9.60 -6.09 -18.09
CA GLN A 36 9.32 -5.87 -19.49
C GLN A 36 8.06 -5.00 -19.59
N VAL A 37 8.14 -3.88 -20.30
CA VAL A 37 7.02 -2.94 -20.45
C VAL A 37 6.61 -2.80 -21.91
N ARG A 38 5.37 -2.41 -22.12
CA ARG A 38 4.79 -2.15 -23.44
C ARG A 38 4.20 -0.75 -23.48
N ILE A 39 4.57 -0.02 -24.51
CA ILE A 39 4.02 1.30 -24.81
C ILE A 39 2.54 1.15 -25.21
N GLY A 40 1.67 1.96 -24.62
CA GLY A 40 0.22 1.93 -24.82
C GLY A 40 -0.30 2.78 -25.97
N ILE A 41 0.59 3.39 -26.75
CA ILE A 41 0.27 4.28 -27.88
C ILE A 41 0.99 3.79 -29.13
N GLU A 42 0.26 3.71 -30.25
CA GLU A 42 0.84 3.38 -31.55
C GLU A 42 1.53 4.59 -32.19
N VAL A 43 2.58 4.33 -32.96
CA VAL A 43 3.24 5.36 -33.78
C VAL A 43 2.45 5.53 -35.07
N VAL A 44 2.19 6.78 -35.48
CA VAL A 44 1.55 7.12 -36.75
C VAL A 44 2.59 7.66 -37.74
N TYR A 45 2.78 6.94 -38.84
CA TYR A 45 3.68 7.34 -39.91
C TYR A 45 3.04 8.35 -40.86
N THR A 46 3.85 9.04 -41.67
CA THR A 46 3.39 10.05 -42.63
C THR A 46 2.42 9.52 -43.68
N ASN A 47 2.47 8.22 -43.97
CA ASN A 47 1.55 7.53 -44.88
C ASN A 47 0.21 7.13 -44.21
N GLY A 48 -0.02 7.49 -42.94
CA GLY A 48 -1.22 7.15 -42.17
C GLY A 48 -1.24 5.73 -41.59
N THR A 49 -0.23 4.90 -41.85
CA THR A 49 -0.11 3.59 -41.21
C THR A 49 0.28 3.73 -39.75
N THR A 50 -0.22 2.82 -38.91
CA THR A 50 0.15 2.73 -37.51
C THR A 50 1.02 1.51 -37.25
N ALA A 51 1.93 1.61 -36.27
CA ALA A 51 2.67 0.47 -35.78
C ALA A 51 2.79 0.50 -34.26
N GLN A 52 2.68 -0.69 -33.67
CA GLN A 52 2.96 -0.90 -32.26
C GLN A 52 4.46 -1.12 -32.06
N LEU A 53 5.03 -0.37 -31.11
CA LEU A 53 6.45 -0.53 -30.75
C LEU A 53 6.68 -1.86 -30.03
N PRO A 54 7.85 -2.49 -30.24
CA PRO A 54 8.19 -3.72 -29.54
C PRO A 54 8.28 -3.50 -28.02
N PRO A 55 8.06 -4.55 -27.21
CA PRO A 55 8.26 -4.45 -25.77
C PRO A 55 9.70 -4.07 -25.40
N ILE A 56 9.85 -3.28 -24.34
CA ILE A 56 11.13 -2.85 -23.80
C ILE A 56 11.46 -3.74 -22.59
N ALA A 57 12.61 -4.39 -22.60
CA ALA A 57 13.09 -5.25 -21.52
C ALA A 57 14.06 -4.51 -20.58
N ASP A 58 14.38 -5.14 -19.44
CA ASP A 58 15.33 -4.61 -18.44
C ASP A 58 15.01 -3.17 -17.99
N VAL A 59 13.72 -2.89 -17.74
CA VAL A 59 13.25 -1.58 -17.29
C VAL A 59 13.18 -1.56 -15.76
N PRO A 60 13.97 -0.72 -15.06
CA PRO A 60 13.85 -0.55 -13.62
C PRO A 60 12.48 0.05 -13.25
N VAL A 61 11.86 -0.52 -12.21
CA VAL A 61 10.58 -0.05 -11.67
C VAL A 61 10.83 0.87 -10.47
N LEU A 62 10.16 2.02 -10.44
CA LEU A 62 10.23 2.94 -9.31
C LEU A 62 9.54 2.34 -8.07
N PHE A 63 10.31 2.21 -7.00
CA PHE A 63 9.81 2.07 -5.63
C PHE A 63 10.19 3.33 -4.85
N LEU A 64 9.24 3.91 -4.11
CA LEU A 64 9.49 5.14 -3.36
C LEU A 64 10.37 4.84 -2.15
N GLY A 65 11.47 5.54 -1.97
CA GLY A 65 12.37 5.25 -0.85
C GLY A 65 13.78 5.80 -1.03
N GLY A 66 14.66 5.39 -0.12
CA GLY A 66 16.08 5.69 -0.12
C GLY A 66 16.89 4.55 0.48
N THR A 67 18.08 4.85 0.96
CA THR A 67 19.03 3.85 1.47
C THR A 67 18.56 3.13 2.74
N GLN A 68 17.65 3.72 3.52
CA GLN A 68 17.19 3.18 4.81
C GLN A 68 15.77 2.62 4.77
N PHE A 69 14.88 3.19 3.96
CA PHE A 69 13.46 2.83 3.93
C PHE A 69 12.93 2.90 2.51
N THR A 70 12.13 1.90 2.14
CA THR A 70 11.49 1.81 0.82
C THR A 70 10.07 1.30 0.95
N MET A 71 9.13 1.99 0.30
CA MET A 71 7.76 1.55 0.07
C MET A 71 7.71 0.69 -1.19
N THR A 72 7.46 -0.60 -1.00
CA THR A 72 7.26 -1.56 -2.08
C THR A 72 5.79 -1.88 -2.25
N HIS A 73 5.42 -2.31 -3.45
CA HIS A 73 4.08 -2.82 -3.76
C HIS A 73 4.20 -4.01 -4.71
N GLN A 74 3.16 -4.83 -4.75
CA GLN A 74 3.09 -5.94 -5.70
C GLN A 74 2.97 -5.38 -7.12
N VAL A 75 3.79 -5.93 -8.01
CA VAL A 75 3.83 -5.58 -9.43
C VAL A 75 3.39 -6.80 -10.23
N ASN A 76 2.35 -6.65 -11.05
CA ASN A 76 1.74 -7.70 -11.84
C ASN A 76 1.70 -7.33 -13.33
N PRO A 77 1.63 -8.33 -14.23
CA PRO A 77 1.26 -8.10 -15.63
C PRO A 77 -0.03 -7.30 -15.74
N GLY A 78 -0.04 -6.29 -16.60
CA GLY A 78 -1.15 -5.36 -16.80
C GLY A 78 -1.17 -4.16 -15.86
N ASP A 79 -0.25 -4.06 -14.89
CA ASP A 79 -0.12 -2.84 -14.10
C ASP A 79 0.32 -1.67 -14.98
N GLU A 80 -0.42 -0.58 -14.92
CA GLU A 80 -0.26 0.61 -15.76
C GLU A 80 0.58 1.68 -15.07
N GLY A 81 1.23 2.49 -15.91
CA GLY A 81 2.10 3.55 -15.44
C GLY A 81 2.65 4.41 -16.56
N LEU A 82 3.64 5.22 -16.19
CA LEU A 82 4.38 6.07 -17.11
C LEU A 82 5.76 5.45 -17.38
N ILE A 83 6.08 5.28 -18.65
CA ILE A 83 7.43 4.93 -19.10
C ILE A 83 8.17 6.26 -19.32
N VAL A 84 9.32 6.42 -18.70
CA VAL A 84 10.17 7.63 -18.82
C VAL A 84 11.50 7.21 -19.41
N PHE A 85 12.01 8.00 -20.35
CA PHE A 85 13.26 7.69 -21.04
C PHE A 85 14.36 8.67 -20.61
N SER A 86 15.55 8.13 -20.37
CA SER A 86 16.72 8.93 -20.02
C SER A 86 17.25 9.69 -21.23
N GLN A 87 17.73 10.90 -20.99
CA GLN A 87 18.47 11.68 -21.99
C GLN A 87 19.77 11.01 -22.44
N ARG A 88 20.31 10.06 -21.65
CA ARG A 88 21.57 9.35 -21.91
C ARG A 88 21.40 7.86 -21.63
N CYS A 89 22.23 7.05 -22.27
CA CYS A 89 22.33 5.63 -21.95
C CYS A 89 22.52 5.38 -20.46
N VAL A 90 21.74 4.43 -19.92
CA VAL A 90 21.77 4.07 -18.49
C VAL A 90 22.35 2.69 -18.21
N ASP A 91 22.76 1.94 -19.23
CA ASP A 91 23.23 0.55 -19.09
C ASP A 91 24.38 0.42 -18.07
N GLY A 92 25.37 1.32 -18.15
CA GLY A 92 26.49 1.33 -17.20
C GLY A 92 26.05 1.58 -15.76
N TRP A 93 25.07 2.46 -15.55
CA TRP A 93 24.50 2.73 -14.24
C TRP A 93 23.66 1.55 -13.73
N LYS A 94 22.84 0.93 -14.59
CA LYS A 94 22.01 -0.23 -14.25
C LYS A 94 22.85 -1.40 -13.71
N GLN A 95 24.08 -1.57 -14.20
CA GLN A 95 24.99 -2.64 -13.80
C GLN A 95 25.86 -2.31 -12.58
N THR A 96 26.28 -1.06 -12.44
CA THR A 96 27.30 -0.68 -11.42
C THR A 96 26.71 0.05 -10.21
N GLY A 97 25.58 0.74 -10.38
CA GLY A 97 25.04 1.67 -9.38
C GLY A 97 25.95 2.88 -9.10
N ALA A 98 27.04 3.06 -9.85
CA ALA A 98 28.04 4.11 -9.66
C ALA A 98 28.04 5.08 -10.85
N VAL A 99 28.90 6.10 -10.78
CA VAL A 99 29.22 6.93 -11.95
C VAL A 99 29.86 6.03 -13.00
N ALA A 100 29.14 5.80 -14.10
CA ALA A 100 29.57 4.94 -15.18
C ALA A 100 29.76 5.75 -16.46
N ASN A 101 30.79 5.39 -17.24
CA ASN A 101 30.93 5.91 -18.59
C ASN A 101 29.78 5.41 -19.45
N ASN A 102 29.34 6.26 -20.37
CA ASN A 102 28.32 5.87 -21.31
C ASN A 102 28.92 4.87 -22.33
N PRO A 103 28.51 3.58 -22.33
CA PRO A 103 29.06 2.60 -23.26
C PRO A 103 28.58 2.81 -24.70
N LEU A 104 27.46 3.54 -24.91
CA LEU A 104 26.80 3.70 -26.21
C LEU A 104 26.31 5.13 -26.41
N SER A 105 26.56 5.76 -27.55
CA SER A 105 26.14 7.16 -27.81
C SER A 105 24.62 7.32 -28.06
N ARG A 106 23.78 6.65 -27.27
CA ARG A 106 22.31 6.77 -27.28
C ARG A 106 21.84 7.98 -26.47
N PHE A 107 20.79 8.60 -27.00
CA PHE A 107 20.07 9.72 -26.41
C PHE A 107 18.58 9.51 -26.64
N HIS A 108 17.76 9.62 -25.60
CA HIS A 108 16.30 9.50 -25.73
C HIS A 108 15.88 8.20 -26.44
N ASP A 109 16.59 7.10 -26.14
CA ASP A 109 16.36 5.79 -26.74
C ASP A 109 15.34 4.99 -25.91
N ALA A 110 14.58 4.13 -26.59
CA ALA A 110 13.56 3.31 -25.97
C ALA A 110 14.11 2.33 -24.91
N HIS A 111 15.37 1.87 -25.03
CA HIS A 111 15.98 0.92 -24.09
C HIS A 111 16.46 1.59 -22.79
N ASP A 112 16.61 2.90 -22.80
CA ASP A 112 17.04 3.71 -21.67
C ASP A 112 15.83 4.14 -20.82
N ALA A 113 14.89 3.21 -20.64
CA ALA A 113 13.60 3.42 -19.98
C ALA A 113 13.62 3.11 -18.47
N PHE A 114 12.71 3.79 -17.77
CA PHE A 114 12.28 3.56 -16.40
C PHE A 114 10.76 3.46 -16.36
N PHE A 115 10.21 2.75 -15.39
CA PHE A 115 8.77 2.63 -15.22
C PHE A 115 8.31 3.21 -13.88
N ILE A 116 7.31 4.10 -13.94
CA ILE A 116 6.64 4.69 -12.78
C ILE A 116 5.22 4.10 -12.70
N PRO A 117 4.97 3.12 -11.81
CA PRO A 117 3.65 2.54 -11.64
C PRO A 117 2.61 3.55 -11.14
N GLY A 118 1.36 3.42 -11.57
CA GLY A 118 0.21 4.04 -10.91
C GLY A 118 -0.59 5.05 -11.72
N PHE A 119 -0.07 5.56 -12.83
CA PHE A 119 -0.87 6.32 -13.81
C PHE A 119 -1.84 5.37 -14.51
N ARG A 120 -3.14 5.68 -14.50
CA ARG A 120 -4.19 4.77 -14.98
C ARG A 120 -5.17 5.49 -15.92
N PRO A 121 -5.58 4.86 -17.03
CA PRO A 121 -6.69 5.33 -17.85
C PRO A 121 -8.04 5.17 -17.11
N LEU A 122 -9.08 5.81 -17.64
CA LEU A 122 -10.43 5.80 -17.05
C LEU A 122 -11.00 4.40 -16.77
N PRO A 123 -10.81 3.36 -17.63
CA PRO A 123 -11.36 2.03 -17.39
C PRO A 123 -10.77 1.32 -16.18
N THR A 124 -9.53 1.62 -15.80
CA THR A 124 -8.78 0.94 -14.73
C THR A 124 -8.47 1.86 -13.56
N ARG A 125 -9.06 3.06 -13.52
CA ARG A 125 -8.98 4.01 -12.40
C ARG A 125 -9.20 3.31 -11.06
N VAL A 126 -8.64 3.87 -10.00
CA VAL A 126 -8.74 3.31 -8.64
C VAL A 126 -10.21 3.14 -8.25
N GLU A 127 -10.62 1.89 -8.08
CA GLU A 127 -11.95 1.53 -7.61
C GLU A 127 -12.07 1.83 -6.10
N GLY A 128 -13.25 2.30 -5.67
CA GLY A 128 -13.46 2.68 -4.29
C GLY A 128 -12.56 3.83 -3.81
N PHE A 129 -12.08 4.69 -4.72
CA PHE A 129 -11.33 5.89 -4.34
C PHE A 129 -12.19 6.82 -3.49
N VAL A 130 -11.67 7.21 -2.33
CA VAL A 130 -12.28 8.19 -1.44
C VAL A 130 -11.31 9.34 -1.25
N ASN A 131 -11.78 10.56 -1.48
CA ASN A 131 -10.99 11.78 -1.32
C ASN A 131 -11.09 12.31 0.12
N ASP A 132 -10.56 11.55 1.08
CA ASP A 132 -10.60 11.89 2.51
C ASP A 132 -9.32 11.41 3.21
N GLY A 133 -8.27 12.22 3.22
CA GLY A 133 -7.01 11.87 3.90
C GLY A 133 -6.09 10.93 3.12
N ILE A 134 -5.21 10.23 3.83
CA ILE A 134 -4.14 9.38 3.27
C ILE A 134 -4.50 7.91 3.48
N ARG A 135 -4.50 7.13 2.40
CA ARG A 135 -4.91 5.73 2.43
C ARG A 135 -4.00 4.82 1.61
N MET A 136 -3.57 3.71 2.21
CA MET A 136 -2.96 2.57 1.52
C MET A 136 -4.02 1.47 1.48
N GLN A 137 -4.38 0.96 0.30
CA GLN A 137 -5.52 0.05 0.15
C GLN A 137 -5.29 -1.06 -0.88
N SER A 138 -6.05 -2.15 -0.76
CA SER A 138 -6.29 -3.10 -1.84
C SER A 138 -7.04 -2.45 -3.00
N ARG A 139 -7.00 -3.09 -4.17
CA ARG A 139 -7.57 -2.56 -5.41
C ARG A 139 -9.07 -2.27 -5.30
N ASP A 140 -9.80 -3.09 -4.58
CA ASP A 140 -11.24 -2.95 -4.28
C ASP A 140 -11.52 -1.98 -3.11
N GLY A 141 -10.49 -1.52 -2.41
CA GLY A 141 -10.62 -0.67 -1.23
C GLY A 141 -11.08 -1.41 0.05
N GLY A 142 -11.26 -2.74 0.02
CA GLY A 142 -11.76 -3.50 1.16
C GLY A 142 -10.76 -3.63 2.31
N ARG A 143 -9.46 -3.67 2.00
CA ARG A 143 -8.37 -3.78 2.98
C ARG A 143 -7.53 -2.52 2.94
N HIS A 144 -7.26 -1.90 4.08
CA HIS A 144 -6.60 -0.60 4.08
C HIS A 144 -5.96 -0.21 5.41
N VAL A 145 -5.01 0.71 5.32
CA VAL A 145 -4.60 1.59 6.42
C VAL A 145 -4.92 3.02 5.99
N TRP A 146 -5.64 3.75 6.83
CA TRP A 146 -6.27 5.02 6.47
C TRP A 146 -6.16 6.02 7.61
N ILE A 147 -5.53 7.15 7.33
CA ILE A 147 -5.54 8.35 8.16
C ILE A 147 -6.50 9.33 7.50
N LYS A 148 -7.70 9.48 8.06
CA LYS A 148 -8.74 10.35 7.50
C LYS A 148 -8.46 11.82 7.80
N ALA A 149 -9.07 12.71 7.02
CA ALA A 149 -9.00 14.15 7.27
C ALA A 149 -9.66 14.54 8.60
N SER A 150 -10.60 13.72 9.09
CA SER A 150 -11.25 13.89 10.40
C SER A 150 -10.34 13.63 11.60
N GLY A 151 -9.16 13.03 11.40
CA GLY A 151 -8.27 12.57 12.47
C GLY A 151 -8.50 11.13 12.91
N GLU A 152 -9.52 10.46 12.37
CA GLU A 152 -9.72 9.02 12.57
C GLU A 152 -8.63 8.21 11.84
N ILE A 153 -8.11 7.17 12.51
CA ILE A 153 -7.10 6.26 11.95
C ILE A 153 -7.66 4.84 11.96
N ILE A 154 -7.61 4.14 10.83
CA ILE A 154 -8.15 2.79 10.67
C ILE A 154 -7.11 1.89 10.00
N ALA A 155 -6.89 0.70 10.53
CA ALA A 155 -6.27 -0.42 9.83
C ALA A 155 -7.28 -1.58 9.78
N ASP A 156 -7.68 -2.00 8.58
CA ASP A 156 -8.73 -2.99 8.34
C ASP A 156 -8.28 -4.00 7.28
N ASN A 157 -8.42 -5.30 7.56
CA ASN A 157 -8.10 -6.37 6.62
C ASN A 157 -9.33 -7.13 6.07
N GLY A 158 -10.54 -6.65 6.39
CA GLY A 158 -11.83 -7.23 6.03
C GLY A 158 -12.39 -8.24 7.06
N ALA A 159 -11.59 -8.68 8.04
CA ALA A 159 -11.99 -9.61 9.09
C ALA A 159 -11.79 -9.06 10.50
N ALA A 160 -10.78 -8.20 10.66
CA ALA A 160 -10.43 -7.54 11.90
C ALA A 160 -9.97 -6.10 11.61
N SER A 161 -10.13 -5.23 12.61
CA SER A 161 -9.74 -3.84 12.50
C SER A 161 -9.11 -3.30 13.78
N VAL A 162 -8.27 -2.28 13.59
CA VAL A 162 -7.77 -1.40 14.64
C VAL A 162 -8.17 0.02 14.28
N GLN A 163 -8.80 0.73 15.20
CA GLN A 163 -9.36 2.06 14.95
C GLN A 163 -9.03 3.00 16.11
N ILE A 164 -8.51 4.17 15.79
CA ILE A 164 -8.48 5.33 16.70
C ILE A 164 -9.57 6.28 16.22
N THR A 165 -10.61 6.46 17.01
CA THR A 165 -11.74 7.32 16.66
C THR A 165 -11.40 8.79 16.88
N THR A 166 -12.18 9.68 16.25
CA THR A 166 -12.06 11.13 16.50
C THR A 166 -12.36 11.54 17.95
N GLY A 167 -13.08 10.69 18.70
CA GLY A 167 -13.39 10.91 20.11
C GLY A 167 -12.28 10.46 21.08
N GLY A 168 -11.18 9.88 20.59
CA GLY A 168 -10.06 9.40 21.41
C GLY A 168 -10.15 7.93 21.80
N ASP A 169 -11.24 7.23 21.47
CA ASP A 169 -11.32 5.78 21.71
C ASP A 169 -10.35 5.01 20.81
N VAL A 170 -9.75 3.96 21.37
CA VAL A 170 -8.93 2.97 20.63
C VAL A 170 -9.64 1.63 20.65
N LYS A 171 -9.94 1.08 19.47
CA LYS A 171 -10.70 -0.16 19.28
C LYS A 171 -9.86 -1.18 18.53
N LEU A 172 -9.86 -2.42 19.01
CA LEU A 172 -9.37 -3.60 18.32
C LEU A 172 -10.55 -4.58 18.22
N GLN A 173 -10.90 -5.05 17.03
CA GLN A 173 -12.07 -5.90 16.82
C GLN A 173 -11.77 -7.08 15.91
N ASN A 174 -12.27 -8.28 16.25
CA ASN A 174 -12.20 -9.49 15.42
C ASN A 174 -13.48 -10.34 15.55
N GLY A 175 -14.44 -10.15 14.64
CA GLY A 175 -15.71 -10.86 14.71
C GLY A 175 -16.43 -10.64 16.06
N ALA A 176 -16.47 -11.69 16.90
CA ALA A 176 -17.11 -11.65 18.22
C ALA A 176 -16.25 -11.01 19.33
N GLY A 177 -14.93 -10.86 19.14
CA GLY A 177 -14.02 -10.30 20.13
C GLY A 177 -13.73 -8.81 19.93
N HIS A 178 -13.52 -8.08 21.02
CA HIS A 178 -12.99 -6.73 21.00
C HIS A 178 -12.21 -6.36 22.26
N ILE A 179 -11.27 -5.42 22.09
CA ILE A 179 -10.67 -4.62 23.15
C ILE A 179 -10.95 -3.16 22.81
N HIS A 180 -11.56 -2.42 23.72
CA HIS A 180 -11.93 -1.02 23.52
C HIS A 180 -11.44 -0.20 24.70
N LEU A 181 -10.41 0.62 24.46
CA LEU A 181 -9.98 1.67 25.37
C LEU A 181 -10.84 2.90 25.10
N LEU A 182 -11.68 3.26 26.06
CA LEU A 182 -12.51 4.45 26.00
C LEU A 182 -11.68 5.69 26.30
N ALA A 183 -12.14 6.85 25.82
CA ALA A 183 -11.51 8.14 26.10
C ALA A 183 -11.41 8.48 27.61
N ASP A 184 -12.21 7.83 28.47
CA ASP A 184 -12.15 7.97 29.93
C ASP A 184 -11.06 7.11 30.60
N GLY A 185 -10.33 6.32 29.82
CA GLY A 185 -9.26 5.42 30.29
C GLY A 185 -9.73 4.02 30.68
N THR A 186 -11.03 3.74 30.62
CA THR A 186 -11.57 2.39 30.85
C THR A 186 -11.21 1.47 29.69
N VAL A 187 -10.73 0.26 29.98
CA VAL A 187 -10.52 -0.79 28.99
C VAL A 187 -11.65 -1.82 29.08
N ASN A 188 -12.40 -2.00 28.01
CA ASN A 188 -13.42 -3.03 27.88
C ASN A 188 -12.91 -4.20 27.03
N ILE A 189 -12.93 -5.41 27.59
CA ILE A 189 -12.58 -6.66 26.91
C ILE A 189 -13.81 -7.56 26.96
N ASN A 190 -14.61 -7.58 25.88
CA ASN A 190 -15.83 -8.39 25.77
C ASN A 190 -16.79 -8.27 26.98
N GLY A 191 -16.88 -7.08 27.57
CA GLY A 191 -17.72 -6.78 28.74
C GLY A 191 -17.01 -6.82 30.09
N ALA A 192 -15.78 -7.35 30.18
CA ALA A 192 -14.94 -7.18 31.35
C ALA A 192 -14.29 -5.79 31.31
N LEU A 193 -14.54 -4.97 32.33
CA LEU A 193 -14.07 -3.58 32.40
C LEU A 193 -12.89 -3.47 33.35
N ILE A 194 -11.78 -2.93 32.87
CA ILE A 194 -10.64 -2.49 33.68
C ILE A 194 -10.72 -0.97 33.77
N LYS A 195 -10.93 -0.44 34.97
CA LYS A 195 -11.06 1.00 35.20
C LYS A 195 -9.70 1.67 35.43
N PRO A 196 -9.60 3.00 35.28
CA PRO A 196 -8.37 3.75 35.57
C PRO A 196 -7.86 3.60 37.02
N ASP A 197 -8.73 3.27 37.97
CA ASP A 197 -8.38 2.99 39.37
C ASP A 197 -7.76 1.59 39.59
N GLY A 198 -7.61 0.81 38.52
CA GLY A 198 -7.05 -0.55 38.55
C GLY A 198 -8.06 -1.64 38.88
N THR A 199 -9.34 -1.31 39.12
CA THR A 199 -10.37 -2.30 39.41
C THR A 199 -10.81 -3.05 38.15
N ILE A 200 -11.12 -4.35 38.32
CA ILE A 200 -11.66 -5.20 37.25
C ILE A 200 -13.11 -5.56 37.60
N HIS A 201 -14.04 -5.15 36.74
CA HIS A 201 -15.46 -5.47 36.82
C HIS A 201 -15.81 -6.48 35.72
N ALA A 202 -16.11 -7.72 36.10
CA ALA A 202 -16.57 -8.77 35.20
C ALA A 202 -17.78 -9.50 35.79
N SER A 203 -18.64 -10.07 34.93
CA SER A 203 -19.83 -10.80 35.37
C SER A 203 -19.52 -12.12 36.09
N ASN A 204 -18.40 -12.75 35.74
CA ASN A 204 -17.85 -13.94 36.36
C ASN A 204 -16.35 -14.04 36.04
N VAL A 205 -15.60 -14.71 36.92
CA VAL A 205 -14.21 -15.11 36.69
C VAL A 205 -14.10 -16.60 36.98
N THR A 206 -13.32 -17.34 36.19
CA THR A 206 -13.15 -18.79 36.39
C THR A 206 -11.71 -19.08 36.82
N PHE A 207 -11.54 -19.73 37.96
CA PHE A 207 -10.24 -20.16 38.48
C PHE A 207 -10.15 -21.69 38.43
N GLY A 208 -9.27 -22.24 37.60
CA GLY A 208 -9.12 -23.70 37.48
C GLY A 208 -10.41 -24.44 37.10
N GLY A 209 -11.28 -23.82 36.29
CA GLY A 209 -12.60 -24.35 35.94
C GLY A 209 -13.73 -24.05 36.92
N VAL A 210 -13.43 -23.46 38.08
CA VAL A 210 -14.43 -23.09 39.09
C VAL A 210 -14.87 -21.64 38.89
N SER A 211 -16.17 -21.42 38.70
CA SER A 211 -16.75 -20.07 38.65
C SER A 211 -16.62 -19.38 40.01
N GLY A 212 -16.06 -18.18 40.04
CA GLY A 212 -15.99 -17.34 41.23
C GLY A 212 -17.36 -16.91 41.74
N LYS A 213 -18.37 -16.79 40.85
CA LYS A 213 -19.76 -16.52 41.24
C LYS A 213 -20.38 -17.69 42.01
N ASP A 214 -20.10 -18.91 41.56
CA ASP A 214 -20.75 -20.12 42.07
C ASP A 214 -19.84 -20.99 42.96
N HIS A 215 -18.61 -20.55 43.25
CA HIS A 215 -17.68 -21.33 44.08
C HIS A 215 -18.21 -21.52 45.50
N ARG A 216 -17.95 -22.69 46.07
CA ARG A 216 -18.35 -23.08 47.43
C ARG A 216 -17.21 -23.85 48.08
N HIS A 217 -17.16 -23.83 49.41
CA HIS A 217 -16.25 -24.64 50.21
C HIS A 217 -17.02 -25.81 50.83
N THR A 218 -16.46 -27.01 50.76
CA THR A 218 -17.03 -28.23 51.37
C THR A 218 -16.34 -28.56 52.68
N GLY A 219 -17.01 -29.33 53.56
CA GLY A 219 -16.41 -29.78 54.82
C GLY A 219 -16.35 -28.69 55.90
N VAL A 220 -17.19 -27.67 55.79
CA VAL A 220 -17.29 -26.57 56.76
C VAL A 220 -18.50 -26.76 57.69
N GLN A 221 -18.36 -26.36 58.96
CA GLN A 221 -19.49 -26.18 59.87
C GLN A 221 -20.05 -24.76 59.67
N SER A 222 -21.29 -24.63 59.22
CA SER A 222 -21.91 -23.31 59.02
C SER A 222 -22.15 -22.59 60.35
N GLY A 223 -21.62 -21.37 60.48
CA GLY A 223 -21.96 -20.44 61.56
C GLY A 223 -23.04 -19.44 61.13
N SER A 224 -23.53 -18.64 62.09
CA SER A 224 -24.51 -17.56 61.83
C SER A 224 -23.87 -16.21 61.51
N GLN A 225 -22.53 -16.14 61.44
CA GLN A 225 -21.77 -14.91 61.22
C GLN A 225 -21.18 -14.88 59.79
N ILE A 226 -20.91 -13.67 59.29
CA ILE A 226 -20.18 -13.45 58.03
C ILE A 226 -18.69 -13.54 58.34
N SER A 227 -17.92 -14.29 57.54
CA SER A 227 -16.47 -14.35 57.69
C SER A 227 -15.83 -12.97 57.48
N GLY A 228 -14.67 -12.75 58.09
CA GLY A 228 -13.82 -11.61 57.72
C GLY A 228 -13.41 -11.67 56.24
N GLY A 229 -12.81 -10.58 55.76
CA GLY A 229 -12.20 -10.56 54.44
C GLY A 229 -10.99 -11.51 54.34
N PRO A 230 -10.51 -11.80 53.11
CA PRO A 230 -9.27 -12.54 52.90
C PRO A 230 -8.13 -11.88 53.68
N THR A 231 -7.41 -12.67 54.47
CA THR A 231 -6.14 -12.26 55.09
C THR A 231 -4.99 -12.85 54.29
N ASN A 232 -3.88 -12.11 54.17
CA ASN A 232 -2.66 -12.61 53.54
C ASN A 232 -2.08 -13.83 54.25
#